data_AF-A0AA42VHT3-F1
#
_entry.id   AF-A0AA42VHT3-F1
#
_cell.length_a   1.000
_cell.length_b   1.000
_cell.length_c   1.000
_cell.angle_alpha   90.00
_cell.angle_beta   90.00
_cell.angle_gamma   90.00
#
_symmetry.space_group_name_H-M   'P 1'
#
loop_
_entity.id
_entity.type
_entity.pdbx_description
1 polymer ?
#
loop_
_entity_poly.entity_id
_entity_poly.type
_entity_poly.pdbx_seq_one_letter_code
_entity_poly.pdbx_strand_id
1 'polypeptide(L)'
;MAFDMHLKFQGGSVTIEGGSTHAKHKNEIPVLAWSWGVSNSGDLHSGGVSSGGKAHVQDISITKYVDKSSNALLQAASTGARLEEAWLYVTNATGEQTDYVTLHLSNGVLITSVSTGGSGGEDRLTENVTLHFGKFQYGFQPQKPDGTADGAAKTFTYDMQAVAKG
;
A
#
# COMPACT_ATOMS: atom_id res chain seq x y z
N MET A 1 11.28 6.34 -16.85
CA MET A 1 9.91 6.83 -16.61
C MET A 1 9.84 7.31 -15.17
N ALA A 2 9.35 8.53 -14.95
CA ALA A 2 9.01 8.98 -13.62
C ALA A 2 7.58 8.49 -13.30
N PHE A 3 7.33 8.17 -12.04
CA PHE A 3 6.01 7.79 -11.55
C PHE A 3 5.73 8.55 -10.26
N ASP A 4 4.47 8.85 -10.04
CA ASP A 4 3.96 9.40 -8.80
C ASP A 4 3.31 8.28 -7.99
N MET A 5 3.36 8.39 -6.66
CA MET A 5 2.78 7.39 -5.78
C MET A 5 1.93 8.06 -4.73
N HIS A 6 0.75 7.49 -4.49
CA HIS A 6 -0.21 8.04 -3.56
C HIS A 6 -0.79 6.97 -2.64
N LEU A 7 -1.01 7.35 -1.38
CA LEU A 7 -1.66 6.53 -0.38
C LEU A 7 -2.95 7.20 0.07
N LYS A 8 -4.05 6.47 -0.01
CA LYS A 8 -5.39 6.89 0.41
C LYS A 8 -5.87 5.99 1.54
N PHE A 9 -6.55 6.57 2.52
CA PHE A 9 -7.28 5.85 3.56
C PHE A 9 -8.77 6.20 3.51
N GLN A 10 -9.63 5.27 3.93
CA GLN A 10 -11.07 5.51 4.02
C GLN A 10 -11.70 4.76 5.20
N GLY A 11 -12.69 5.41 5.81
CA GLY A 11 -13.46 4.86 6.93
C GLY A 11 -12.70 4.85 8.25
N GLY A 12 -13.37 4.44 9.33
CA GLY A 12 -12.82 4.43 10.68
C GLY A 12 -13.03 5.73 11.47
N SER A 13 -12.51 5.76 12.70
CA SER A 13 -12.67 6.88 13.64
C SER A 13 -11.61 7.98 13.52
N VAL A 14 -10.55 7.74 12.73
CA VAL A 14 -9.48 8.70 12.45
C VAL A 14 -9.49 9.01 10.96
N THR A 15 -9.73 10.27 10.63
CA THR A 15 -9.63 10.74 9.25
C THR A 15 -8.18 11.06 8.91
N ILE A 16 -7.65 10.39 7.89
CA ILE A 16 -6.26 10.59 7.42
C ILE A 16 -6.31 11.14 6.00
N GLU A 17 -5.90 12.41 5.84
CA GLU A 17 -5.78 13.07 4.55
C GLU A 17 -4.37 13.62 4.36
N GLY A 18 -3.80 13.40 3.18
CA GLY A 18 -2.48 13.90 2.80
C GLY A 18 -2.53 15.19 1.99
N GLY A 19 -1.35 15.75 1.70
CA GLY A 19 -1.21 17.06 1.06
C GLY A 19 -1.23 17.08 -0.47
N SER A 20 -1.53 15.98 -1.17
CA SER A 20 -1.36 15.93 -2.63
C SER A 20 -2.31 16.88 -3.36
N THR A 21 -1.77 17.58 -4.35
CA THR A 21 -2.49 18.42 -5.31
C THR A 21 -2.66 17.74 -6.68
N HIS A 22 -2.27 16.46 -6.80
CA HIS A 22 -2.39 15.70 -8.03
C HIS A 22 -3.86 15.60 -8.46
N ALA A 23 -4.15 15.77 -9.76
CA ALA A 23 -5.51 15.89 -10.27
C ALA A 23 -6.39 14.66 -9.95
N LYS A 24 -5.82 13.46 -10.02
CA LYS A 24 -6.50 12.19 -9.70
C LYS A 24 -6.43 11.78 -8.22
N HIS A 25 -5.42 12.27 -7.50
CA HIS A 25 -5.09 11.82 -6.13
C HIS A 25 -5.10 13.00 -5.15
N LYS A 26 -6.06 13.90 -5.31
CA LYS A 26 -6.17 15.11 -4.49
C LYS A 26 -6.46 14.73 -3.05
N ASN A 27 -5.76 15.38 -2.11
CA ASN A 27 -5.82 15.11 -0.67
C ASN A 27 -5.35 13.70 -0.25
N GLU A 28 -4.77 12.92 -1.16
CA GLU A 28 -4.07 11.70 -0.81
C GLU A 28 -2.65 12.02 -0.32
N ILE A 29 -1.99 11.05 0.31
CA ILE A 29 -0.63 11.17 0.82
C ILE A 29 0.36 10.90 -0.31
N PRO A 30 1.22 11.87 -0.68
CA PRO A 30 2.34 11.59 -1.57
C PRO A 30 3.31 10.60 -0.93
N VAL A 31 3.68 9.55 -1.67
CA VAL A 31 4.59 8.49 -1.23
C VAL A 31 5.93 8.62 -1.97
N LEU A 32 7.02 8.43 -1.25
CA LEU A 32 8.39 8.49 -1.79
C LEU A 32 8.92 7.10 -2.14
N ALA A 33 8.60 6.12 -1.31
CA ALA A 33 8.96 4.73 -1.51
C ALA A 33 7.95 3.82 -0.84
N TRP A 34 7.85 2.60 -1.33
CA TRP A 34 7.12 1.54 -0.67
C TRP A 34 7.82 0.20 -0.89
N SER A 35 7.60 -0.73 0.03
CA SER A 35 8.03 -2.11 -0.10
C SER A 35 7.01 -3.05 0.54
N TRP A 36 6.89 -4.24 -0.03
CA TRP A 36 5.97 -5.26 0.44
C TRP A 36 6.40 -6.64 -0.06
N GLY A 37 5.94 -7.69 0.61
CA GLY A 37 6.30 -9.05 0.26
C GLY A 37 5.32 -10.10 0.78
N VAL A 38 5.30 -11.22 0.08
CA VAL A 38 4.60 -12.44 0.47
C VAL A 38 5.58 -13.59 0.35
N SER A 39 5.65 -14.45 1.36
CA SER A 39 6.43 -15.70 1.33
C SER A 39 5.50 -16.90 1.56
N ASN A 40 5.94 -18.09 1.18
CA ASN A 40 5.20 -19.32 1.43
C ASN A 40 6.16 -20.41 1.91
N SER A 41 5.73 -21.20 2.90
CA SER A 41 6.50 -22.26 3.55
C SER A 41 6.35 -23.65 2.92
N GLY A 42 5.79 -23.75 1.69
CA GLY A 42 5.61 -25.03 1.01
C GLY A 42 6.94 -25.74 0.72
N ASP A 43 6.97 -27.07 0.88
CA ASP A 43 8.17 -27.91 0.67
C ASP A 43 7.88 -29.04 -0.32
N LEU A 44 8.50 -28.97 -1.50
CA LEU A 44 8.36 -29.95 -2.58
C LEU A 44 9.42 -31.08 -2.54
N HIS A 45 10.35 -31.07 -1.57
CA HIS A 45 11.46 -32.03 -1.54
C HIS A 45 11.10 -33.40 -0.94
N SER A 46 9.92 -33.55 -0.34
CA SER A 46 9.51 -34.77 0.37
C SER A 46 8.98 -35.91 -0.52
N GLY A 47 8.97 -35.76 -1.86
CA GLY A 47 8.62 -36.83 -2.82
C GLY A 47 7.16 -37.32 -2.80
N GLY A 48 6.37 -36.93 -1.80
CA GLY A 48 4.94 -37.16 -1.70
C GLY A 48 4.09 -35.97 -2.17
N VAL A 49 2.77 -36.02 -1.94
CA VAL A 49 1.88 -34.87 -2.17
C VAL A 49 2.23 -33.78 -1.15
N SER A 50 3.05 -32.83 -1.58
CA SER A 50 3.44 -31.67 -0.80
C SER A 50 2.23 -30.76 -0.53
N SER A 51 2.00 -30.41 0.74
CA SER A 51 1.14 -29.28 1.04
C SER A 51 1.86 -28.00 0.63
N GLY A 52 1.26 -27.20 -0.25
CA GLY A 52 1.85 -25.95 -0.76
C GLY A 52 2.07 -24.84 0.29
N GLY A 53 2.06 -25.14 1.59
CA GLY A 53 2.26 -24.22 2.70
C GLY A 53 1.13 -23.21 2.90
N LYS A 54 1.29 -22.33 3.89
CA LYS A 54 0.41 -21.17 4.08
C LYS A 54 1.20 -19.91 3.71
N ALA A 55 0.55 -19.00 2.98
CA ALA A 55 1.14 -17.71 2.65
C ALA A 55 1.34 -16.88 3.93
N HIS A 56 2.53 -16.30 4.07
CA HIS A 56 2.84 -15.28 5.05
C HIS A 56 2.92 -13.94 4.32
N VAL A 57 1.89 -13.13 4.50
CA VAL A 57 1.79 -11.78 3.94
C VAL A 57 2.35 -10.80 4.95
N GLN A 58 3.29 -9.96 4.51
CA GLN A 58 3.97 -8.98 5.38
C GLN A 58 3.18 -7.67 5.46
N ASP A 59 3.52 -6.84 6.43
CA ASP A 59 3.08 -5.43 6.47
C ASP A 59 3.68 -4.67 5.26
N ILE A 60 2.94 -3.68 4.76
CA ILE A 60 3.46 -2.76 3.74
C ILE A 60 4.23 -1.66 4.44
N SER A 61 5.46 -1.39 4.00
CA SER A 61 6.26 -0.26 4.46
C SER A 61 6.17 0.89 3.47
N ILE A 62 5.93 2.10 3.97
CA ILE A 62 5.78 3.34 3.21
C ILE A 62 6.78 4.37 3.74
N THR A 63 7.51 5.02 2.85
CA THR A 63 8.28 6.23 3.16
C THR A 63 7.55 7.44 2.56
N LYS A 64 7.33 8.47 3.37
CA LYS A 64 6.69 9.72 2.97
C LYS A 64 7.40 10.91 3.60
N TYR A 65 7.12 12.12 3.11
CA TYR A 65 7.48 13.33 3.84
C TYR A 65 6.55 13.52 5.04
N VAL A 66 7.04 14.17 6.09
CA VAL A 66 6.17 14.72 7.14
C VAL A 66 5.22 15.74 6.49
N ASP A 67 3.91 15.57 6.70
CA ASP A 67 2.87 16.41 6.11
C ASP A 67 1.63 16.47 7.03
N LYS A 68 0.52 17.04 6.54
CA LYS A 68 -0.71 17.18 7.34
C LYS A 68 -1.35 15.86 7.77
N SER A 69 -0.93 14.71 7.22
CA SER A 69 -1.42 13.39 7.64
C SER A 69 -0.66 12.83 8.84
N SER A 70 0.53 13.36 9.17
CA SER A 70 1.46 12.77 10.14
C SER A 70 0.85 12.67 11.55
N ASN A 71 0.08 13.67 12.00
CA ASN A 71 -0.59 13.61 13.31
C ASN A 71 -1.67 12.53 13.37
N ALA A 72 -2.44 12.34 12.30
CA ALA A 72 -3.50 11.35 12.22
C ALA A 72 -2.92 9.93 12.10
N LEU A 73 -1.81 9.76 11.37
CA LEU A 73 -1.05 8.51 11.32
C LEU A 73 -0.50 8.12 12.70
N LEU A 74 0.08 9.09 13.42
CA LEU A 74 0.54 8.90 14.80
C LEU A 74 -0.62 8.56 15.74
N GLN A 75 -1.77 9.23 15.61
CA GLN A 75 -2.95 8.93 16.40
C GLN A 75 -3.44 7.50 16.13
N ALA A 76 -3.54 7.11 14.87
CA ALA A 76 -3.99 5.77 14.49
C ALA A 76 -3.06 4.69 15.04
N ALA A 77 -1.75 4.87 14.90
CA ALA A 77 -0.75 3.96 15.47
C ALA A 77 -0.81 3.90 17.00
N SER A 78 -0.95 5.05 17.67
CA SER A 78 -0.92 5.13 19.15
C SER A 78 -2.19 4.57 19.80
N THR A 79 -3.34 4.71 19.12
CA THR A 79 -4.64 4.29 19.66
C THR A 79 -5.09 2.93 19.17
N GLY A 80 -4.41 2.36 18.16
CA GLY A 80 -4.86 1.17 17.45
C GLY A 80 -6.14 1.41 16.64
N ALA A 81 -6.41 2.66 16.22
CA ALA A 81 -7.59 2.97 15.44
C ALA A 81 -7.56 2.20 14.12
N ARG A 82 -8.66 1.50 13.84
CA ARG A 82 -8.85 0.71 12.63
C ARG A 82 -9.52 1.55 11.55
N LEU A 83 -8.91 1.56 10.38
CA LEU A 83 -9.46 2.12 9.14
C LEU A 83 -10.18 0.99 8.39
N GLU A 84 -11.16 1.31 7.56
CA GLU A 84 -11.88 0.28 6.81
C GLU A 84 -11.05 -0.21 5.63
N GLU A 85 -10.51 0.72 4.85
CA GLU A 85 -9.79 0.46 3.61
C GLU A 85 -8.62 1.44 3.40
N ALA A 86 -7.66 1.00 2.59
CA ALA A 86 -6.58 1.85 2.09
C ALA A 86 -6.21 1.48 0.66
N TRP A 87 -5.63 2.42 -0.08
CA TRP A 87 -5.12 2.19 -1.43
C TRP A 87 -3.73 2.77 -1.57
N LEU A 88 -2.82 2.00 -2.15
CA LEU A 88 -1.57 2.49 -2.70
C LEU A 88 -1.67 2.49 -4.23
N TYR A 89 -1.41 3.65 -4.84
CA TYR A 89 -1.41 3.86 -6.27
C TYR A 89 0.00 4.16 -6.76
N VAL A 90 0.37 3.60 -7.91
CA VAL A 90 1.53 4.03 -8.70
C VAL A 90 1.03 4.49 -10.06
N THR A 91 1.28 5.75 -10.37
CA THR A 91 0.68 6.48 -11.49
C THR A 91 1.79 6.94 -12.43
N ASN A 92 1.55 6.88 -13.73
CA ASN A 92 2.44 7.50 -14.70
C ASN A 92 2.52 9.02 -14.46
N ALA A 93 3.72 9.55 -14.27
CA ALA A 93 3.92 10.99 -14.02
C ALA A 93 3.73 11.84 -15.29
N THR A 94 3.87 11.24 -16.47
CA THR A 94 3.81 11.91 -17.77
C THR A 94 2.91 11.14 -18.75
N GLY A 95 2.30 11.85 -19.70
CA GLY A 95 1.37 11.24 -20.65
C GLY A 95 0.01 10.99 -20.00
N GLU A 96 -0.61 9.86 -20.32
CA GLU A 96 -1.84 9.44 -19.64
C GLU A 96 -1.53 9.03 -18.19
N GLN A 97 -2.07 9.77 -17.21
CA GLN A 97 -1.87 9.55 -15.78
C GLN A 97 -2.62 8.31 -15.27
N THR A 98 -2.31 7.14 -15.81
CA THR A 98 -2.95 5.87 -15.48
C THR A 98 -2.32 5.26 -14.23
N ASP A 99 -3.16 4.82 -13.29
CA ASP A 99 -2.74 4.01 -12.14
C ASP A 99 -2.45 2.60 -12.62
N TYR A 100 -1.17 2.29 -12.79
CA TYR A 100 -0.75 1.02 -13.41
C TYR A 100 -0.40 -0.05 -12.39
N VAL A 101 -0.12 0.35 -11.14
CA VAL A 101 -0.13 -0.54 -9.98
C VAL A 101 -1.13 0.00 -8.97
N THR A 102 -1.98 -0.87 -8.46
CA THR A 102 -2.91 -0.57 -7.37
C THR A 102 -2.86 -1.68 -6.34
N LEU A 103 -2.71 -1.31 -5.08
CA LEU A 103 -2.92 -2.20 -3.93
C LEU A 103 -4.11 -1.68 -3.14
N HIS A 104 -5.23 -2.41 -3.20
CA HIS A 104 -6.39 -2.15 -2.36
C HIS A 104 -6.35 -3.05 -1.13
N LEU A 105 -6.31 -2.44 0.05
CA LEU A 105 -6.30 -3.10 1.35
C LEU A 105 -7.69 -2.97 1.97
N SER A 106 -8.25 -4.09 2.41
CA SER A 106 -9.61 -4.16 2.95
C SER A 106 -9.69 -5.17 4.09
N ASN A 107 -10.90 -5.38 4.61
CA ASN A 107 -11.15 -6.11 5.85
C ASN A 107 -10.37 -5.50 7.03
N GLY A 108 -10.27 -4.17 7.07
CA GLY A 108 -9.56 -3.43 8.10
C GLY A 108 -8.11 -3.18 7.77
N VAL A 109 -7.66 -1.95 8.07
CA VAL A 109 -6.27 -1.51 7.97
C VAL A 109 -5.85 -0.88 9.29
N LEU A 110 -4.65 -1.25 9.76
CA LEU A 110 -4.01 -0.68 10.95
C LEU A 110 -2.71 -0.02 10.55
N ILE A 111 -2.43 1.12 11.17
CA ILE A 111 -1.07 1.68 11.17
C ILE A 111 -0.32 0.98 12.29
N THR A 112 0.65 0.13 11.95
CA THR A 112 1.39 -0.70 12.92
C THR A 112 2.64 -0.01 13.45
N SER A 113 3.21 0.92 12.70
CA SER A 113 4.27 1.79 13.18
C SER A 113 4.33 3.13 12.44
N VAL A 114 4.82 4.16 13.13
CA VAL A 114 5.29 5.41 12.55
C VAL A 114 6.66 5.69 13.14
N SER A 115 7.68 5.76 12.29
CA SER A 115 9.05 6.11 12.64
C SER A 115 9.42 7.39 11.93
N THR A 116 9.40 8.50 12.66
CA THR A 116 9.64 9.85 12.15
C THR A 116 10.89 10.44 12.79
N GLY A 117 11.53 11.40 12.11
CA GLY A 117 12.77 12.01 12.56
C GLY A 117 13.28 13.04 11.57
N GLY A 118 14.46 13.58 11.84
CA GLY A 118 15.09 14.57 10.98
C GLY A 118 16.54 14.80 11.33
N SER A 119 17.33 15.11 10.33
CA SER A 119 18.73 15.51 10.49
C SER A 119 18.96 16.95 10.01
N GLY A 120 19.94 17.64 10.61
CA GLY A 120 20.28 19.00 10.20
C GLY A 120 20.86 19.00 8.78
N GLY A 121 20.19 19.67 7.85
CA GLY A 121 20.57 19.75 6.42
C GLY A 121 19.54 19.17 5.46
N GLU A 122 18.45 18.58 5.95
CA GLU A 122 17.34 18.12 5.12
C GLU A 122 16.43 19.28 4.70
N ASP A 123 16.11 19.38 3.41
CA ASP A 123 15.11 20.34 2.91
C ASP A 123 13.68 19.98 3.38
N ARG A 124 13.41 18.69 3.55
CA ARG A 124 12.11 18.14 3.98
C ARG A 124 12.31 16.87 4.81
N LEU A 125 11.68 16.83 5.98
CA LEU A 125 11.72 15.67 6.88
C LEU A 125 10.92 14.49 6.33
N THR A 126 11.38 13.28 6.61
CA THR A 126 10.73 12.03 6.19
C THR A 126 10.29 11.18 7.37
N GLU A 127 9.33 10.30 7.11
CA GLU A 127 8.85 9.31 8.07
C GLU A 127 8.52 7.99 7.38
N ASN A 128 8.69 6.89 8.12
CA ASN A 128 8.33 5.55 7.69
C ASN A 128 7.08 5.09 8.42
N VAL A 129 6.12 4.55 7.67
CA VAL A 129 4.82 4.09 8.16
C VAL A 129 4.65 2.63 7.73
N THR A 130 4.18 1.78 8.64
CA THR A 130 3.84 0.39 8.29
C THR A 130 2.35 0.14 8.41
N LEU A 131 1.80 -0.65 7.46
CA LEU A 131 0.38 -0.95 7.34
C LEU A 131 0.15 -2.46 7.46
N HIS A 132 -0.75 -2.85 8.36
CA HIS A 132 -1.27 -4.22 8.46
C HIS A 132 -2.73 -4.27 8.03
N PHE A 133 -3.17 -5.35 7.40
CA PHE A 133 -4.49 -5.44 6.78
C PHE A 133 -5.03 -6.87 6.76
N GLY A 134 -6.34 -7.02 6.56
CA GLY A 134 -7.03 -8.32 6.56
C GLY A 134 -7.13 -8.98 5.18
N LYS A 135 -7.17 -8.19 4.12
CA LYS A 135 -7.33 -8.62 2.74
C LYS A 135 -6.63 -7.64 1.81
N PHE A 136 -6.09 -8.14 0.70
CA PHE A 136 -5.60 -7.28 -0.38
C PHE A 136 -6.14 -7.68 -1.74
N GLN A 137 -6.22 -6.70 -2.64
CA GLN A 137 -6.29 -6.89 -4.07
C GLN A 137 -5.11 -6.14 -4.73
N TYR A 138 -4.29 -6.88 -5.46
CA TYR A 138 -3.25 -6.32 -6.33
C TYR A 138 -3.80 -6.17 -7.74
N GLY A 139 -3.67 -4.98 -8.31
CA GLY A 139 -4.04 -4.65 -9.68
C GLY A 139 -2.81 -4.19 -10.46
N PHE A 140 -2.69 -4.67 -11.69
CA PHE A 140 -1.70 -4.22 -12.66
C PHE A 140 -2.37 -3.94 -14.00
N GLN A 141 -2.27 -2.72 -14.51
CA GLN A 141 -2.73 -2.35 -15.84
C GLN A 141 -1.54 -2.42 -16.81
N PRO A 142 -1.51 -3.39 -17.75
CA PRO A 142 -0.48 -3.38 -18.79
C PRO A 142 -0.61 -2.11 -19.63
N GLN A 143 0.51 -1.61 -20.13
CA GLN A 143 0.58 -0.36 -20.88
C GLN A 143 1.43 -0.49 -22.13
N LYS A 144 1.03 0.26 -23.16
CA LYS A 144 1.82 0.48 -24.37
C LYS A 144 2.98 1.44 -24.08
N PRO A 145 3.95 1.58 -25.00
CA PRO A 145 5.07 2.52 -24.83
C PRO A 145 4.67 3.99 -24.64
N ASP A 146 3.46 4.38 -25.07
CA ASP A 146 2.89 5.72 -24.89
C ASP A 146 2.17 5.94 -23.54
N GLY A 147 2.13 4.92 -22.68
CA GLY A 147 1.48 4.95 -21.36
C GLY A 147 -0.01 4.63 -21.37
N THR A 148 -0.62 4.43 -22.56
CA THR A 148 -2.03 4.04 -22.67
C THR A 148 -2.23 2.56 -22.31
N ALA A 149 -3.44 2.20 -21.90
CA ALA A 149 -3.78 0.83 -21.52
C ALA A 149 -3.56 -0.18 -22.67
N ASP A 150 -2.93 -1.30 -22.35
CA ASP A 150 -2.75 -2.46 -23.23
C ASP A 150 -3.61 -3.65 -22.74
N GLY A 151 -4.89 -3.58 -23.07
CA GLY A 151 -5.87 -4.60 -22.66
C GLY A 151 -6.40 -4.42 -21.24
N ALA A 152 -6.95 -5.50 -20.68
CA ALA A 152 -7.61 -5.47 -19.37
C ALA A 152 -6.61 -5.52 -18.21
N ALA A 153 -6.95 -4.84 -17.11
CA ALA A 153 -6.21 -4.93 -15.86
C ALA A 153 -6.15 -6.38 -15.34
N LYS A 154 -4.98 -6.78 -14.88
CA LYS A 154 -4.75 -8.06 -14.20
C LYS A 154 -4.94 -7.84 -12.71
N THR A 155 -5.79 -8.65 -12.08
CA THR A 155 -6.05 -8.54 -10.65
C THR A 155 -5.83 -9.87 -9.95
N PHE A 156 -5.38 -9.79 -8.70
CA PHE A 156 -5.28 -10.92 -7.78
C PHE A 156 -5.79 -10.48 -6.41
N THR A 157 -6.63 -11.29 -5.78
CA THR A 157 -7.21 -10.99 -4.46
C THR A 157 -6.92 -12.12 -3.50
N TYR A 158 -6.49 -11.78 -2.30
CA TYR A 158 -6.25 -12.73 -1.22
C TYR A 158 -6.77 -12.20 0.10
N ASP A 159 -7.60 -13.00 0.76
CA ASP A 159 -8.17 -12.72 2.08
C ASP A 159 -7.45 -13.59 3.10
N MET A 160 -6.69 -12.94 4.00
CA MET A 160 -5.89 -13.65 5.02
C MET A 160 -6.75 -14.13 6.18
N GLN A 161 -7.95 -13.58 6.35
CA GLN A 161 -8.89 -13.94 7.40
C GLN A 161 -9.79 -15.10 6.97
N ALA A 162 -10.01 -15.26 5.66
CA ALA A 162 -10.66 -16.42 5.09
C ALA A 162 -9.70 -17.63 5.10
N VAL A 163 -9.58 -18.30 6.26
CA VAL A 163 -8.89 -19.59 6.33
C VAL A 163 -9.47 -20.51 5.25
N ALA A 164 -8.62 -21.00 4.34
CA ALA A 164 -8.99 -22.09 3.44
C ALA A 164 -9.47 -23.23 4.33
N LYS A 165 -10.79 -23.51 4.30
CA LYS A 165 -11.35 -24.69 4.96
C LYS A 165 -10.53 -25.88 4.42
N GLY A 166 -9.77 -26.50 5.32
CA GLY A 166 -9.05 -27.73 5.03
C GLY A 166 -10.01 -28.84 4.65
#